data_AF-A0A5K0XVQ2-F1
#
_entry.id   AF-A0A5K0XVQ2-F1
#
_cell.length_a   1.000
_cell.length_b   1.000
_cell.length_c   1.000
_cell.angle_alpha   90.00
_cell.angle_beta   90.00
_cell.angle_gamma   90.00
#
_symmetry.space_group_name_H-M   'P 1'
#
loop_
_entity.id
_entity.type
_entity.pdbx_description
1 polymer ?
#
loop_
_entity_poly.entity_id
_entity_poly.type
_entity_poly.pdbx_seq_one_letter_code
_entity_poly.pdbx_strand_id
1 'polypeptide(L)' 'NIKIIRSDRGGEYTSSEFLEYCKDLGINRQNTMPRTPQQNGVAERCNRTLLNM' A
#
# COMPACT_ATOMS: atom_id res chain seq x y z
N ASN A 1 -0.15 15.68 -5.46
CA ASN A 1 -0.73 14.69 -6.39
C ASN A 1 0.04 13.38 -6.26
N ILE A 2 -0.58 12.31 -5.76
CA ILE A 2 0.09 11.01 -5.55
C ILE A 2 0.33 10.35 -6.91
N LYS A 3 1.52 9.78 -7.10
CA LYS A 3 1.89 9.12 -8.37
C LYS A 3 1.94 7.61 -8.26
N ILE A 4 2.37 7.09 -7.11
CA ILE A 4 2.55 5.66 -6.88
C ILE A 4 2.09 5.31 -5.47
N ILE A 5 1.34 4.22 -5.33
CA ILE A 5 1.06 3.58 -4.04
C ILE A 5 1.74 2.22 -4.03
N ARG A 6 2.50 1.96 -2.95
CA ARG A 6 3.03 0.65 -2.65
C ARG A 6 2.28 0.06 -1.46
N SER A 7 1.66 -1.09 -1.66
CA SER A 7 0.93 -1.83 -0.63
C SER A 7 1.45 -3.27 -0.56
N ASP A 8 1.10 -3.97 0.50
CA ASP A 8 1.15 -5.43 0.46
C ASP A 8 0.01 -6.01 -0.40
N ARG A 9 -0.07 -7.34 -0.45
CA ARG A 9 -1.17 -8.05 -1.13
C ARG A 9 -2.39 -8.27 -0.23
N GLY A 10 -2.62 -7.38 0.75
CA GLY A 10 -3.82 -7.40 1.56
C GLY A 10 -5.09 -7.28 0.70
N GLY A 11 -6.13 -8.03 1.05
CA GLY A 11 -7.39 -8.11 0.29
C GLY A 11 -7.98 -6.73 -0.01
N GLU A 12 -7.97 -5.85 0.99
CA GLU A 12 -8.42 -4.46 0.94
C GLU A 12 -7.72 -3.62 -0.14
N TYR A 13 -6.41 -3.85 -0.36
CA TYR A 13 -5.66 -3.17 -1.42
C TYR A 13 -5.76 -3.91 -2.75
N THR A 14 -6.31 -5.12 -2.82
CA THR A 14 -6.45 -5.87 -4.09
C THR A 14 -7.86 -5.86 -4.66
N SER A 15 -8.80 -5.17 -4.01
CA SER A 15 -10.18 -5.07 -4.48
C SER A 15 -10.30 -4.33 -5.81
N SER A 16 -11.34 -4.67 -6.57
CA SER A 16 -11.74 -4.00 -7.82
C SER A 16 -11.98 -2.51 -7.61
N GLU A 17 -12.64 -2.16 -6.51
CA GLU A 17 -13.02 -0.81 -6.14
C GLU A 17 -11.77 0.05 -5.91
N PHE A 18 -10.77 -0.49 -5.22
CA PHE A 18 -9.52 0.21 -4.99
C PHE A 18 -8.65 0.31 -6.26
N LEU A 19 -8.71 -0.70 -7.13
CA LEU A 19 -8.07 -0.65 -8.45
C LEU A 19 -8.64 0.48 -9.31
N GLU A 20 -9.97 0.59 -9.38
CA GLU A 20 -10.66 1.60 -10.17
C GLU A 20 -10.41 3.01 -9.62
N TYR A 21 -10.49 3.18 -8.30
CA TYR A 21 -10.12 4.44 -7.63
C TYR A 21 -8.70 4.92 -7.99
N CYS A 22 -7.71 4.01 -7.94
CA CYS A 22 -6.34 4.38 -8.31
C CYS A 22 -6.22 4.74 -9.80
N LYS A 23 -6.94 4.04 -10.67
CA LYS A 23 -6.94 4.30 -12.12
C LYS A 23 -7.52 5.67 -12.44
N ASP A 24 -8.65 6.02 -11.83
CA ASP A 24 -9.33 7.31 -12.04
C ASP A 24 -8.46 8.50 -11.60
N LEU A 25 -7.65 8.30 -10.56
CA LEU A 25 -6.69 9.29 -10.08
C LEU A 25 -5.34 9.26 -10.82
N GLY A 26 -5.15 8.33 -11.75
CA GLY A 26 -3.88 8.15 -12.47
C GLY A 26 -2.72 7.70 -11.56
N ILE A 27 -3.03 6.98 -10.48
CA ILE A 27 -2.07 6.46 -9.51
C ILE A 27 -1.60 5.08 -9.95
N ASN A 28 -0.29 4.92 -10.09
CA ASN A 28 0.29 3.61 -10.36
C ASN A 28 0.38 2.77 -9.07
N ARG A 29 0.13 1.47 -9.18
CA ARG A 29 0.10 0.56 -8.04
C ARG A 29 1.27 -0.41 -8.07
N GLN A 30 1.86 -0.64 -6.91
CA GLN A 30 2.93 -1.61 -6.71
C GLN A 30 2.64 -2.49 -5.51
N ASN A 31 2.71 -3.81 -5.69
CA ASN A 31 2.51 -4.75 -4.60
C ASN A 31 3.87 -5.30 -4.15
N THR A 32 4.12 -5.31 -2.84
CA THR A 32 5.32 -5.95 -2.28
C THR A 32 5.27 -7.46 -2.52
N MET A 33 6.43 -8.12 -2.58
CA MET A 33 6.51 -9.56 -2.70
C MET A 33 5.91 -10.28 -1.49
N PRO A 34 5.31 -11.47 -1.66
CA PRO A 34 4.76 -12.21 -0.54
C PRO A 34 5.87 -12.50 0.48
N ARG A 35 5.56 -12.39 1.77
CA ARG A 35 6.50 -12.65 2.87
C ARG A 35 7.76 -11.76 2.86
N THR A 36 7.68 -10.56 2.27
CA THR A 36 8.77 -9.56 2.29
C THR A 36 8.35 -8.25 2.98
N PRO A 37 8.04 -8.28 4.30
CA PRO A 37 7.58 -7.10 5.05
C PRO A 37 8.56 -5.92 4.98
N GLN A 38 9.86 -6.19 4.80
CA GLN A 38 10.90 -5.17 4.65
C GLN A 38 10.65 -4.24 3.46
N GLN A 39 10.01 -4.72 2.38
CA GLN A 39 9.63 -3.88 1.23
C GLN A 39 8.55 -2.85 1.58
N ASN A 40 7.77 -3.10 2.64
CA ASN A 40 6.80 -2.18 3.22
C ASN A 40 7.29 -1.53 4.53
N GLY A 41 8.58 -1.64 4.83
CA GLY A 41 9.12 -1.35 6.17
C GLY A 41 8.94 0.10 6.62
N VAL A 42 8.78 1.06 5.70
CA VAL A 42 8.47 2.47 6.04
C VAL A 42 7.05 2.55 6.63
N ALA A 43 6.06 1.98 5.96
CA ALA A 43 4.69 1.96 6.44
C ALA A 43 4.58 1.19 7.77
N GLU A 44 5.25 0.05 7.88
CA GLU A 44 5.27 -0.72 9.14
C GLU A 44 5.90 0.06 10.30
N ARG A 45 7.00 0.80 10.07
CA ARG A 45 7.63 1.65 11.09
C ARG A 45 6.72 2.79 11.52
N CYS A 46 6.06 3.45 10.57
CA CYS A 46 5.09 4.49 10.85
C CYS A 46 3.92 3.95 11.68
N ASN A 47 3.35 2.81 11.29
CA ASN A 47 2.26 2.17 12.02
C ASN A 47 2.67 1.81 13.45
N ARG A 48 3.87 1.24 13.66
CA ARG A 48 4.37 0.98 15.02
C ARG A 48 4.54 2.26 15.84
N THR A 49 5.01 3.34 15.24
CA THR A 49 5.17 4.62 15.96
C THR A 49 3.81 5.19 16.36
N LEU A 50 2.81 5.10 15.48
CA LEU A 50 1.44 5.54 15.76
C LEU A 50 0.75 4.72 16.85
N LEU A 51 0.99 3.40 16.88
CA LEU A 51 0.42 2.50 17.90
C LEU A 51 1.10 2.62 19.28
N ASN A 52 2.34 3.10 19.32
CA ASN A 52 3.12 3.28 20.55
C ASN A 52 3.02 4.69 21.12
N MET A 53 2.22 5.59 20.53
CA MET A 53 1.85 6.89 21.09
C MET A 53 0.57 6.76 21.92
#